data_AF-A0A7S4JSA9-F1
#
_entry.id   AF-A0A7S4JSA9-F1
#
_cell.length_a   1.000
_cell.length_b   1.000
_cell.length_c   1.000
_cell.angle_alpha   90.00
_cell.angle_beta   90.00
_cell.angle_gamma   90.00
#
_symmetry.space_group_name_H-M   'P 1'
#
loop_
_entity.id
_entity.type
_entity.pdbx_description
1 polymer ?
#
loop_
_entity_poly.entity_id
_entity_poly.type
_entity_poly.pdbx_seq_one_letter_code
_entity_poly.pdbx_strand_id
1 'polypeptide(L)'
;MAFTVGRYMRTARAIAALAFVVAAAGLPPVFAAADILRLDGGTVEGWDESDWYVQVDGVMGGKSSGRLTFEDDGGGGGGGTKNVMVFGGDISLNGGGFSSVRRRLSSSIDLSSYAGIAVEVETHAFSRSSDGGGASSSSSSSSSSSARTSPLGLHLQLHDASSSYYGFASAFAVPLSAESGEVATVFLPLDSFDRGNRMGWQCRECSLDATSVDEMDVYVLFQEGPFEVRIRSIAAVEDAPPPSSLASPAVPLTSAEDVSGLFLSAVRSGGYLYDQGYRELCASIYWSALSSVVASRDGDGVDFDSSAARRVACAGLDRTLRERENAASAAWAMRHTMDAIVADLYDEERSDAASWLPLPLPLAARSSSLTAEKEWAEEGGACVALTAMPPPGGSILAKASGENETNWNGEATAEGAVGGKKDSSSVEPSARYEPIVSKDKMLDSSAASRTSIPTFSILATTSVSLTVALISAGLC
;
A
#
# COMPACT_ATOMS: atom_id res chain seq x y z
N MET A 1 -14.69 29.90 82.02
CA MET A 1 -14.15 30.42 80.75
C MET A 1 -14.24 29.33 79.70
N ALA A 2 -15.22 29.41 78.81
CA ALA A 2 -15.35 28.62 77.60
C ALA A 2 -16.24 29.43 76.65
N PHE A 3 -15.69 29.86 75.51
CA PHE A 3 -16.43 30.59 74.49
C PHE A 3 -16.68 29.65 73.30
N THR A 4 -17.96 29.49 72.98
CA THR A 4 -18.44 28.84 71.76
C THR A 4 -19.14 29.91 70.94
N VAL A 5 -18.65 30.24 69.76
CA VAL A 5 -19.44 30.92 68.72
C VAL A 5 -19.15 30.27 67.39
N GLY A 6 -20.21 29.70 66.82
CA GLY A 6 -20.22 28.91 65.61
C GLY A 6 -20.23 29.73 64.33
N ARG A 7 -19.63 29.10 63.34
CA ARG A 7 -19.56 29.34 61.90
C ARG A 7 -20.78 30.03 61.27
N TYR A 8 -20.49 31.08 60.49
CA TYR A 8 -21.24 31.51 59.30
C TYR A 8 -20.25 31.76 58.16
N MET A 9 -20.75 31.62 56.92
CA MET A 9 -20.09 31.84 55.63
C MET A 9 -19.25 30.67 55.05
N ARG A 10 -19.78 30.04 54.00
CA ARG A 10 -19.35 30.35 52.61
C ARG A 10 -20.32 29.71 51.61
N THR A 11 -21.04 30.59 50.92
CA THR A 11 -21.76 30.39 49.67
C THR A 11 -20.81 30.39 48.47
N ALA A 12 -21.27 29.76 47.39
CA ALA A 12 -20.89 29.91 45.99
C ALA A 12 -19.62 29.18 45.49
N ARG A 13 -19.85 28.08 44.74
CA ARG A 13 -19.61 27.99 43.29
C ARG A 13 -20.00 26.59 42.79
N ALA A 14 -21.19 26.48 42.21
CA ALA A 14 -21.55 25.38 41.32
C ALA A 14 -21.70 25.99 39.92
N ILE A 15 -20.66 25.87 39.10
CA ILE A 15 -20.75 26.11 37.66
C ILE A 15 -20.83 24.71 37.05
N ALA A 16 -22.03 24.35 36.60
CA ALA A 16 -22.27 23.16 35.83
C ALA A 16 -21.59 23.31 34.46
N ALA A 17 -20.55 22.52 34.20
CA ALA A 17 -20.01 22.34 32.88
C ALA A 17 -20.93 21.37 32.12
N LEU A 18 -21.85 21.93 31.33
CA LEU A 18 -22.61 21.20 30.34
C LEU A 18 -21.70 21.02 29.12
N ALA A 19 -20.98 19.89 29.04
CA ALA A 19 -20.23 19.52 27.86
C ALA A 19 -21.22 19.05 26.77
N PHE A 20 -21.39 19.87 25.75
CA PHE A 20 -22.11 19.53 24.53
C PHE A 20 -21.23 18.54 23.73
N VAL A 21 -21.57 17.25 23.77
CA VAL A 21 -21.05 16.26 22.83
C VAL A 21 -21.81 16.44 21.52
N VAL A 22 -21.25 17.23 20.60
CA VAL A 22 -21.71 17.23 19.21
C VAL A 22 -21.14 15.96 18.58
N ALA A 23 -21.99 14.93 18.45
CA ALA A 23 -21.72 13.82 17.57
C ALA A 23 -21.68 14.37 16.14
N ALA A 24 -20.48 14.57 15.61
CA ALA A 24 -20.25 14.90 14.21
C ALA A 24 -20.69 13.70 13.36
N ALA A 25 -21.94 13.72 12.89
CA ALA A 25 -22.35 12.87 11.79
C ALA A 25 -21.49 13.26 10.59
N GLY A 26 -20.70 12.29 10.09
CA GLY A 26 -19.71 12.46 9.03
C GLY A 26 -20.35 12.88 7.71
N LEU A 27 -20.52 14.18 7.50
CA LEU A 27 -20.60 14.72 6.16
C LEU A 27 -19.19 14.61 5.58
N PRO A 28 -19.02 13.98 4.39
CA PRO A 28 -17.73 13.99 3.72
C PRO A 28 -17.30 15.45 3.49
N PRO A 29 -15.99 15.74 3.51
CA PRO A 29 -15.49 17.07 3.22
C PRO A 29 -16.00 17.52 1.83
N VAL A 30 -16.88 18.52 1.81
CA VAL A 30 -17.39 19.11 0.58
C VAL A 30 -16.41 20.18 0.14
N PHE A 31 -15.62 19.89 -0.89
CA PHE A 31 -14.82 20.90 -1.57
C PHE A 31 -15.73 21.97 -2.18
N ALA A 32 -15.32 23.23 -2.16
CA ALA A 32 -16.01 24.26 -2.93
C ALA A 32 -15.84 23.92 -4.43
N ALA A 33 -16.96 23.77 -5.15
CA ALA A 33 -16.97 23.24 -6.52
C ALA A 33 -16.25 24.09 -7.58
N ALA A 34 -15.69 25.25 -7.21
CA ALA A 34 -14.94 26.12 -8.13
C ALA A 34 -13.45 25.73 -8.24
N ASP A 35 -12.92 24.92 -7.31
CA ASP A 35 -11.48 24.70 -7.14
C ASP A 35 -11.01 23.32 -7.66
N ILE A 36 -11.87 22.63 -8.42
CA ILE A 36 -11.66 21.26 -8.90
C ILE A 36 -11.97 21.17 -10.39
N LEU A 37 -10.99 20.75 -11.18
CA LEU A 37 -11.17 20.33 -12.56
C LEU A 37 -11.22 18.81 -12.64
N ARG A 38 -12.40 18.28 -12.92
CA ARG A 38 -12.58 16.85 -13.19
C ARG A 38 -11.86 16.47 -14.49
N LEU A 39 -10.94 15.52 -14.40
CA LEU A 39 -10.29 14.93 -15.58
C LEU A 39 -11.14 13.77 -16.08
N ASP A 40 -11.61 12.89 -15.18
CA ASP A 40 -12.59 11.85 -15.50
C ASP A 40 -13.26 11.25 -14.25
N GLY A 41 -14.26 10.40 -14.45
CA GLY A 41 -15.01 9.70 -13.41
C GLY A 41 -15.89 10.63 -12.58
N GLY A 42 -16.13 10.27 -11.33
CA GLY A 42 -16.95 11.01 -10.37
C GLY A 42 -18.43 10.64 -10.44
N THR A 43 -19.18 10.99 -9.39
CA THR A 43 -20.57 10.55 -9.18
C THR A 43 -21.62 11.30 -10.01
N VAL A 44 -21.26 12.45 -10.59
CA VAL A 44 -22.18 13.31 -11.33
C VAL A 44 -22.14 12.99 -12.83
N GLU A 45 -20.95 12.99 -13.42
CA GLU A 45 -20.75 12.82 -14.87
C GLU A 45 -20.34 11.39 -15.24
N GLY A 46 -19.77 10.63 -14.31
CA GLY A 46 -19.29 9.28 -14.56
C GLY A 46 -18.01 9.24 -15.40
N TRP A 47 -17.71 8.04 -15.89
CA TRP A 47 -16.58 7.79 -16.76
C TRP A 47 -16.92 7.95 -18.25
N ASP A 48 -16.04 8.62 -19.00
CA ASP A 48 -16.10 8.67 -20.46
C ASP A 48 -15.61 7.33 -21.07
N GLU A 49 -16.41 6.27 -20.93
CA GLU A 49 -15.99 4.88 -21.15
C GLU A 49 -15.31 4.61 -22.50
N SER A 50 -15.79 5.26 -23.57
CA SER A 50 -15.28 5.06 -24.93
C SER A 50 -13.87 5.61 -25.16
N ASP A 51 -13.40 6.49 -24.27
CA ASP A 51 -12.10 7.14 -24.40
C ASP A 51 -10.98 6.31 -23.77
N TRP A 52 -11.33 5.30 -22.97
CA TRP A 52 -10.38 4.44 -22.28
C TRP A 52 -10.15 3.12 -23.00
N TYR A 53 -8.90 2.67 -23.03
CA TYR A 53 -8.54 1.37 -23.56
C TYR A 53 -7.41 0.71 -22.78
N VAL A 54 -7.39 -0.62 -22.81
CA VAL A 54 -6.33 -1.43 -22.18
C VAL A 54 -5.14 -1.56 -23.12
N GLN A 55 -3.94 -1.44 -22.57
CA GLN A 55 -2.68 -1.80 -23.23
C GLN A 55 -1.81 -2.66 -22.31
N VAL A 56 -1.37 -3.80 -22.84
CA VAL A 56 -0.53 -4.79 -22.14
C VAL A 56 0.83 -4.96 -22.80
N ASP A 57 1.74 -5.65 -22.11
CA ASP A 57 3.11 -5.94 -22.55
C ASP A 57 3.27 -6.92 -23.74
N GLY A 58 2.17 -7.34 -24.36
CA GLY A 58 2.16 -8.28 -25.49
C GLY A 58 2.99 -7.81 -26.70
N VAL A 59 3.22 -6.50 -26.86
CA VAL A 59 4.09 -5.94 -27.91
C VAL A 59 5.56 -6.33 -27.76
N MET A 60 5.97 -6.75 -26.56
CA MET A 60 7.31 -7.27 -26.27
C MET A 60 7.30 -8.81 -26.10
N GLY A 61 6.23 -9.48 -26.51
CA GLY A 61 6.04 -10.92 -26.29
C GLY A 61 5.66 -11.28 -24.85
N GLY A 62 5.23 -10.30 -24.06
CA GLY A 62 4.79 -10.52 -22.69
C GLY A 62 3.45 -11.23 -22.58
N LYS A 63 3.19 -11.75 -21.38
CA LYS A 63 2.02 -12.59 -21.05
C LYS A 63 1.07 -11.92 -20.07
N SER A 64 1.27 -10.64 -19.78
CA SER A 64 0.39 -9.92 -18.88
C SER A 64 -0.99 -9.74 -19.53
N SER A 65 -2.03 -9.66 -18.71
CA SER A 65 -3.40 -9.42 -19.14
C SER A 65 -3.98 -8.17 -18.48
N GLY A 66 -4.99 -7.61 -19.11
CA GLY A 66 -5.74 -6.47 -18.60
C GLY A 66 -7.19 -6.54 -19.03
N ARG A 67 -8.09 -6.17 -18.14
CA ARG A 67 -9.52 -5.96 -18.37
C ARG A 67 -9.88 -4.59 -17.83
N LEU A 68 -10.76 -3.91 -18.54
CA LEU A 68 -11.33 -2.64 -18.14
C LEU A 68 -12.85 -2.78 -18.22
N THR A 69 -13.51 -2.49 -17.11
CA THR A 69 -14.97 -2.44 -17.01
C THR A 69 -15.39 -1.22 -16.21
N PHE A 70 -16.60 -0.74 -16.48
CA PHE A 70 -17.18 0.39 -15.76
C PHE A 70 -18.43 -0.07 -15.01
N GLU A 71 -18.49 0.23 -13.71
CA GLU A 71 -19.53 -0.23 -12.80
C GLU A 71 -20.31 0.94 -12.19
N ASP A 72 -21.57 0.66 -11.84
CA ASP A 72 -22.39 1.56 -11.01
C ASP A 72 -22.05 1.29 -9.54
N ASP A 73 -21.88 2.34 -8.73
CA ASP A 73 -21.49 2.21 -7.32
C ASP A 73 -22.63 1.82 -6.36
N GLY A 74 -23.86 1.72 -6.86
CA GLY A 74 -24.97 1.18 -6.08
C GLY A 74 -26.33 1.57 -6.64
N GLY A 75 -27.09 0.59 -7.13
CA GLY A 75 -28.53 0.76 -7.28
C GLY A 75 -29.27 -0.01 -8.37
N GLY A 76 -28.84 -1.20 -8.81
CA GLY A 76 -29.71 -2.28 -9.33
C GLY A 76 -30.77 -1.98 -10.42
N GLY A 77 -30.80 -0.80 -11.03
CA GLY A 77 -31.82 -0.38 -11.99
C GLY A 77 -31.14 0.17 -13.22
N GLY A 78 -31.20 -0.59 -14.32
CA GLY A 78 -30.50 -0.29 -15.57
C GLY A 78 -30.71 1.16 -16.04
N GLY A 79 -29.63 1.94 -16.01
CA GLY A 79 -29.61 3.35 -16.41
C GLY A 79 -28.80 4.30 -15.52
N GLY A 80 -28.09 3.79 -14.50
CA GLY A 80 -27.22 4.60 -13.64
C GLY A 80 -25.95 5.09 -14.35
N THR A 81 -25.38 6.19 -13.83
CA THR A 81 -24.07 6.70 -14.21
C THR A 81 -22.99 5.73 -13.72
N LYS A 82 -22.13 5.26 -14.63
CA LYS A 82 -20.97 4.43 -14.25
C LYS A 82 -19.96 5.30 -13.52
N ASN A 83 -19.86 5.08 -12.21
CA ASN A 83 -19.07 5.91 -11.31
C ASN A 83 -17.75 5.23 -10.88
N VAL A 84 -17.54 3.98 -11.26
CA VAL A 84 -16.33 3.22 -10.89
C VAL A 84 -15.68 2.60 -12.12
N MET A 85 -14.44 2.98 -12.40
CA MET A 85 -13.56 2.26 -13.30
C MET A 85 -12.96 1.06 -12.55
N VAL A 86 -13.12 -0.14 -13.10
CA VAL A 86 -12.49 -1.36 -12.60
C VAL A 86 -11.43 -1.78 -13.61
N PHE A 87 -10.17 -1.62 -13.21
CA PHE A 87 -9.02 -2.06 -13.98
C PHE A 87 -8.38 -3.27 -13.29
N GLY A 88 -8.41 -4.43 -13.93
CA GLY A 88 -7.84 -5.65 -13.36
C GLY A 88 -7.13 -6.51 -14.39
N GLY A 89 -6.50 -7.59 -13.93
CA GLY A 89 -5.74 -8.47 -14.81
C GLY A 89 -4.82 -9.42 -14.04
N ASP A 90 -3.79 -9.89 -14.73
CA ASP A 90 -2.71 -10.70 -14.18
C ASP A 90 -1.40 -10.22 -14.79
N ILE A 91 -0.45 -9.82 -13.95
CA ILE A 91 0.89 -9.41 -14.37
C ILE A 91 1.79 -10.63 -14.43
N SER A 92 2.41 -10.85 -15.60
CA SER A 92 3.41 -11.89 -15.77
C SER A 92 4.78 -11.28 -16.00
N LEU A 93 5.76 -11.68 -15.19
CA LEU A 93 7.16 -11.27 -15.35
C LEU A 93 7.86 -11.98 -16.54
N ASN A 94 7.17 -12.91 -17.20
CA ASN A 94 7.62 -13.53 -18.44
C ASN A 94 7.38 -12.57 -19.62
N GLY A 95 8.23 -11.55 -19.74
CA GLY A 95 8.16 -10.54 -20.80
C GLY A 95 8.34 -9.13 -20.25
N GLY A 96 7.37 -8.24 -20.49
CA GLY A 96 7.47 -6.84 -20.10
C GLY A 96 6.94 -6.53 -18.70
N GLY A 97 6.07 -7.37 -18.14
CA GLY A 97 5.58 -7.27 -16.76
C GLY A 97 4.71 -6.04 -16.50
N PHE A 98 3.85 -5.63 -17.44
CA PHE A 98 2.98 -4.48 -17.22
C PHE A 98 1.60 -4.60 -17.87
N SER A 99 0.66 -3.85 -17.32
CA SER A 99 -0.67 -3.60 -17.85
C SER A 99 -1.03 -2.13 -17.60
N SER A 100 -1.76 -1.51 -18.52
CA SER A 100 -2.19 -0.11 -18.40
C SER A 100 -3.58 0.11 -18.97
N VAL A 101 -4.27 1.12 -18.47
CA VAL A 101 -5.44 1.73 -19.11
C VAL A 101 -5.11 3.17 -19.46
N ARG A 102 -5.53 3.60 -20.65
CA ARG A 102 -5.09 4.86 -21.25
C ARG A 102 -6.26 5.63 -21.81
N ARG A 103 -6.19 6.95 -21.71
CA ARG A 103 -7.15 7.89 -22.29
C ARG A 103 -6.44 9.03 -22.97
N ARG A 104 -6.84 9.31 -24.21
CA ARG A 104 -6.51 10.55 -24.90
C ARG A 104 -7.57 11.60 -24.62
N LEU A 105 -7.12 12.80 -24.29
CA LEU A 105 -8.01 13.93 -24.11
C LEU A 105 -8.38 14.50 -25.49
N SER A 106 -9.63 14.93 -25.63
CA SER A 106 -10.15 15.49 -26.89
C SER A 106 -9.49 16.83 -27.25
N SER A 107 -8.96 17.53 -26.24
CA SER A 107 -8.13 18.72 -26.36
C SER A 107 -7.13 18.75 -25.21
N SER A 108 -5.97 19.37 -25.43
CA SER A 108 -5.00 19.63 -24.36
C SER A 108 -5.62 20.50 -23.25
N ILE A 109 -5.29 20.18 -22.00
CA ILE A 109 -5.75 20.88 -20.80
C ILE A 109 -4.56 21.58 -20.15
N ASP A 110 -4.80 22.80 -19.66
CA ASP A 110 -3.84 23.53 -18.83
C ASP A 110 -4.06 23.20 -17.35
N LEU A 111 -3.10 22.47 -16.78
CA LEU A 111 -3.03 22.10 -15.37
C LEU A 111 -2.05 22.97 -14.57
N SER A 112 -1.44 23.99 -15.17
CA SER A 112 -0.38 24.77 -14.54
C SER A 112 -0.82 25.60 -13.33
N SER A 113 -2.13 25.85 -13.19
CA SER A 113 -2.72 26.54 -12.02
C SER A 113 -3.09 25.60 -10.86
N TYR A 114 -2.97 24.28 -11.03
CA TYR A 114 -3.40 23.30 -10.03
C TYR A 114 -2.21 22.82 -9.19
N ALA A 115 -2.43 22.58 -7.89
CA ALA A 115 -1.41 22.03 -7.00
C ALA A 115 -1.09 20.56 -7.31
N GLY A 116 -2.04 19.81 -7.85
CA GLY A 116 -1.85 18.40 -8.19
C GLY A 116 -3.13 17.68 -8.58
N ILE A 117 -3.06 16.36 -8.59
CA ILE A 117 -4.16 15.46 -8.96
C ILE A 117 -4.65 14.71 -7.73
N ALA A 118 -5.95 14.76 -7.47
CA ALA A 118 -6.64 13.90 -6.51
C ALA A 118 -7.22 12.68 -7.24
N VAL A 119 -6.89 11.49 -6.76
CA VAL A 119 -7.41 10.21 -7.24
C VAL A 119 -8.25 9.59 -6.13
N GLU A 120 -9.54 9.39 -6.38
CA GLU A 120 -10.39 8.62 -5.48
C GLU A 120 -10.36 7.15 -5.87
N VAL A 121 -9.94 6.28 -4.96
CA VAL A 121 -9.86 4.84 -5.16
C VAL A 121 -10.66 4.11 -4.10
N GLU A 122 -11.16 2.93 -4.43
CA GLU A 122 -11.63 2.00 -3.41
C GLU A 122 -10.47 1.21 -2.84
N THR A 123 -10.43 1.10 -1.51
CA THR A 123 -9.41 0.35 -0.79
C THR A 123 -9.57 -1.15 -0.96
N HIS A 124 -8.48 -1.86 -0.69
CA HIS A 124 -8.51 -3.31 -0.53
C HIS A 124 -8.65 -3.69 0.95
N ALA A 125 -9.40 -4.75 1.20
CA ALA A 125 -9.43 -5.37 2.51
C ALA A 125 -8.04 -5.94 2.84
N PHE A 126 -7.57 -5.68 4.05
CA PHE A 126 -6.45 -6.43 4.61
C PHE A 126 -6.87 -7.88 4.87
N SER A 127 -6.23 -8.83 4.17
CA SER A 127 -6.51 -10.26 4.32
C SER A 127 -5.48 -10.93 5.23
N ARG A 128 -5.94 -11.62 6.27
CA ARG A 128 -5.08 -12.37 7.18
C ARG A 128 -4.70 -13.72 6.57
N SER A 129 -3.45 -14.13 6.78
CA SER A 129 -2.93 -15.41 6.29
C SER A 129 -3.60 -16.64 6.91
N SER A 130 -4.34 -16.46 8.01
CA SER A 130 -4.90 -17.50 8.87
C SER A 130 -6.42 -17.66 8.77
N ASP A 131 -7.09 -16.92 7.88
CA ASP A 131 -8.51 -17.15 7.57
C ASP A 131 -8.66 -18.45 6.77
N GLY A 132 -8.40 -19.57 7.43
CA GLY A 132 -8.75 -20.94 7.02
C GLY A 132 -10.26 -21.16 7.08
N GLY A 133 -11.04 -20.22 6.53
CA GLY A 133 -12.48 -20.29 6.39
C GLY A 133 -12.85 -21.31 5.31
N GLY A 134 -12.98 -22.57 5.73
CA GLY A 134 -13.56 -23.61 4.91
C GLY A 134 -15.02 -23.28 4.56
N ALA A 135 -15.27 -22.89 3.31
CA ALA A 135 -16.53 -23.14 2.59
C ALA A 135 -16.33 -22.92 1.08
N SER A 136 -16.05 -24.03 0.40
CA SER A 136 -16.34 -24.34 -1.01
C SER A 136 -16.64 -23.21 -2.01
N SER A 137 -15.74 -23.06 -2.99
CA SER A 137 -16.10 -23.39 -4.37
C SER A 137 -14.87 -23.88 -5.14
N SER A 138 -14.85 -25.20 -5.27
CA SER A 138 -14.14 -26.05 -6.24
C SER A 138 -13.19 -25.42 -7.27
N SER A 139 -11.97 -25.97 -7.23
CA SER A 139 -11.16 -26.41 -8.38
C SER A 139 -10.62 -25.36 -9.34
N SER A 140 -9.40 -24.90 -9.05
CA SER A 140 -8.28 -25.13 -9.95
C SER A 140 -6.97 -25.07 -9.17
N SER A 141 -6.24 -26.17 -9.23
CA SER A 141 -4.90 -26.37 -8.69
C SER A 141 -3.91 -25.38 -9.29
N SER A 142 -3.59 -24.33 -8.55
CA SER A 142 -2.29 -23.67 -8.58
C SER A 142 -1.90 -23.39 -7.14
N SER A 143 -0.63 -23.60 -6.84
CA SER A 143 0.04 -23.33 -5.57
C SER A 143 -0.12 -21.85 -5.16
N SER A 144 -1.29 -21.50 -4.65
CA SER A 144 -1.62 -20.20 -4.05
C SER A 144 -1.10 -20.24 -2.62
N SER A 145 0.17 -19.86 -2.43
CA SER A 145 0.62 -19.33 -1.14
C SER A 145 -0.39 -18.28 -0.71
N SER A 146 -1.01 -18.43 0.46
CA SER A 146 -1.93 -17.45 1.06
C SER A 146 -1.32 -16.05 0.97
N ALA A 147 -1.68 -15.30 -0.08
CA ALA A 147 -1.03 -14.06 -0.42
C ALA A 147 -1.56 -13.01 0.56
N ARG A 148 -0.76 -12.69 1.59
CA ARG A 148 -0.98 -11.50 2.41
C ARG A 148 -1.00 -10.30 1.46
N THR A 149 -2.03 -9.47 1.54
CA THR A 149 -2.28 -8.39 0.59
C THR A 149 -1.23 -7.28 0.77
N SER A 150 -0.26 -7.20 -0.14
CA SER A 150 0.57 -6.00 -0.30
C SER A 150 -0.30 -4.87 -0.85
N PRO A 151 -0.10 -3.61 -0.43
CA PRO A 151 -0.64 -2.47 -1.17
C PRO A 151 -0.25 -2.57 -2.65
N LEU A 152 -1.21 -2.30 -3.55
CA LEU A 152 -0.99 -2.32 -4.99
C LEU A 152 -0.44 -0.97 -5.43
N GLY A 153 0.80 -0.95 -5.93
CA GLY A 153 1.45 0.24 -6.47
C GLY A 153 0.96 0.56 -7.90
N LEU A 154 0.71 1.83 -8.18
CA LEU A 154 0.21 2.34 -9.45
C LEU A 154 1.00 3.58 -9.86
N HIS A 155 1.16 3.75 -11.17
CA HIS A 155 1.55 5.03 -11.75
C HIS A 155 0.33 5.69 -12.37
N LEU A 156 0.09 6.96 -12.04
CA LEU A 156 -0.68 7.86 -12.90
C LEU A 156 0.32 8.58 -13.80
N GLN A 157 0.18 8.43 -15.12
CA GLN A 157 1.03 9.14 -16.08
C GLN A 157 0.22 10.21 -16.80
N LEU A 158 0.85 11.35 -17.02
CA LEU A 158 0.37 12.42 -17.89
C LEU A 158 1.32 12.58 -19.07
N HIS A 159 0.78 12.79 -20.26
CA HIS A 159 1.55 13.21 -21.43
C HIS A 159 1.16 14.63 -21.78
N ASP A 160 2.08 15.34 -22.41
CA ASP A 160 1.84 16.69 -22.91
C ASP A 160 2.08 16.78 -24.41
N ALA A 161 1.39 17.73 -25.04
CA ALA A 161 1.46 17.95 -26.47
C ALA A 161 2.85 18.43 -26.93
N SER A 162 3.65 19.03 -26.03
CA SER A 162 5.01 19.50 -26.33
C SER A 162 6.00 18.34 -26.48
N SER A 163 5.73 17.21 -25.80
CA SER A 163 6.58 16.04 -25.73
C SER A 163 5.78 14.77 -26.01
N SER A 164 5.30 14.64 -27.26
CA SER A 164 4.47 13.53 -27.77
C SER A 164 5.06 12.11 -27.65
N TYR A 165 6.20 11.94 -26.99
CA TYR A 165 6.94 10.68 -26.87
C TYR A 165 7.14 10.22 -25.42
N TYR A 166 7.00 11.10 -24.41
CA TYR A 166 7.26 10.78 -23.01
C TYR A 166 6.00 10.93 -22.19
N GLY A 167 5.69 9.92 -21.37
CA GLY A 167 4.74 10.04 -20.29
C GLY A 167 5.48 10.33 -18.99
N PHE A 168 4.97 11.26 -18.20
CA PHE A 168 5.50 11.63 -16.89
C PHE A 168 4.67 10.98 -15.81
N ALA A 169 5.28 10.12 -15.00
CA ALA A 169 4.56 9.35 -14.00
C ALA A 169 4.69 9.95 -12.59
N SER A 170 3.60 9.92 -11.85
CA SER A 170 3.58 10.03 -10.39
C SER A 170 3.12 8.69 -9.79
N ALA A 171 3.73 8.28 -8.68
CA ALA A 171 3.49 7.00 -8.05
C ALA A 171 2.56 7.10 -6.83
N PHE A 172 1.73 6.08 -6.68
CA PHE A 172 0.93 5.88 -5.48
C PHE A 172 0.65 4.42 -5.21
N ALA A 173 0.02 4.11 -4.09
CA ALA A 173 -0.47 2.79 -3.79
C ALA A 173 -1.93 2.86 -3.32
N VAL A 174 -2.70 1.79 -3.61
CA VAL A 174 -4.07 1.65 -3.11
C VAL A 174 -4.02 1.40 -1.60
N PRO A 175 -4.62 2.27 -0.76
CA PRO A 175 -4.64 2.07 0.68
C PRO A 175 -5.35 0.77 1.08
N LEU A 176 -4.91 0.21 2.21
CA LEU A 176 -5.59 -0.91 2.85
C LEU A 176 -6.62 -0.40 3.83
N SER A 177 -7.60 -1.24 4.14
CA SER A 177 -8.70 -0.95 5.05
C SER A 177 -9.21 -2.25 5.71
N ALA A 178 -10.15 -2.12 6.64
CA ALA A 178 -10.83 -3.27 7.23
C ALA A 178 -11.74 -4.00 6.24
N GLU A 179 -12.39 -3.28 5.33
CA GLU A 179 -13.34 -3.81 4.35
C GLU A 179 -13.02 -3.27 2.96
N SER A 180 -13.10 -4.11 1.93
CA SER A 180 -12.88 -3.66 0.56
C SER A 180 -14.01 -2.73 0.14
N GLY A 181 -13.70 -1.69 -0.64
CA GLY A 181 -14.72 -0.76 -1.14
C GLY A 181 -14.81 0.57 -0.39
N GLU A 182 -14.09 0.75 0.73
CA GLU A 182 -13.99 2.06 1.38
C GLU A 182 -13.29 3.04 0.45
N VAL A 183 -13.81 4.26 0.33
CA VAL A 183 -13.25 5.27 -0.57
C VAL A 183 -12.12 6.01 0.13
N ALA A 184 -10.95 6.04 -0.50
CA ALA A 184 -9.81 6.82 -0.07
C ALA A 184 -9.36 7.77 -1.18
N THR A 185 -8.89 8.94 -0.80
CA THR A 185 -8.31 9.92 -1.73
C THR A 185 -6.79 9.87 -1.62
N VAL A 186 -6.13 9.77 -2.76
CA VAL A 186 -4.68 9.94 -2.90
C VAL A 186 -4.43 11.26 -3.62
N PHE A 187 -3.58 12.11 -3.05
CA PHE A 187 -3.16 13.35 -3.69
C PHE A 187 -1.77 13.19 -4.29
N LEU A 188 -1.59 13.64 -5.53
CA LEU A 188 -0.36 13.58 -6.31
C LEU A 188 0.02 15.01 -6.69
N PRO A 189 0.98 15.64 -6.00
CA PRO A 189 1.49 16.95 -6.37
C PRO A 189 1.91 17.00 -7.83
N LEU A 190 1.68 18.11 -8.51
CA LEU A 190 2.02 18.22 -9.94
C LEU A 190 3.53 18.06 -10.19
N ASP A 191 4.36 18.46 -9.23
CA ASP A 191 5.83 18.29 -9.27
C ASP A 191 6.30 16.84 -9.03
N SER A 192 5.40 15.93 -8.64
CA SER A 192 5.69 14.48 -8.56
C SER A 192 5.54 13.74 -9.89
N PHE A 193 5.07 14.41 -10.95
CA PHE A 193 5.06 13.87 -12.31
C PHE A 193 6.42 14.10 -12.97
N ASP A 194 7.46 13.51 -12.39
CA ASP A 194 8.87 13.76 -12.73
C ASP A 194 9.51 12.61 -13.52
N ARG A 195 8.90 11.43 -13.51
CA ARG A 195 9.42 10.25 -14.19
C ARG A 195 8.97 10.21 -15.65
N GLY A 196 9.68 10.96 -16.49
CA GLY A 196 9.56 10.84 -17.95
C GLY A 196 10.05 9.48 -18.44
N ASN A 197 9.18 8.66 -19.03
CA ASN A 197 9.55 7.35 -19.57
C ASN A 197 8.96 7.14 -20.97
N ARG A 198 9.74 6.48 -21.82
CA ARG A 198 9.32 5.98 -23.13
C ARG A 198 9.86 4.59 -23.36
N MET A 199 8.97 3.59 -23.51
CA MET A 199 9.37 2.22 -23.83
C MET A 199 10.47 1.66 -22.89
N GLY A 200 10.43 2.03 -21.60
CA GLY A 200 11.44 1.64 -20.61
C GLY A 200 12.67 2.54 -20.53
N TRP A 201 12.82 3.51 -21.44
CA TRP A 201 13.89 4.51 -21.41
C TRP A 201 13.47 5.72 -20.59
N GLN A 202 14.07 5.87 -19.42
CA GLN A 202 13.89 7.05 -18.58
C GLN A 202 14.59 8.25 -19.21
N CYS A 203 13.87 9.35 -19.27
CA CYS A 203 14.40 10.65 -19.64
C CYS A 203 14.96 11.35 -18.39
N ARG A 204 16.13 11.98 -18.53
CA ARG A 204 16.88 12.58 -17.41
C ARG A 204 16.72 14.09 -17.28
N GLU A 205 16.34 14.76 -18.36
CA GLU A 205 16.26 16.23 -18.47
C GLU A 205 14.95 16.66 -19.12
N CYS A 206 13.85 16.07 -18.66
CA CYS A 206 12.52 16.48 -19.08
C CYS A 206 11.65 16.71 -17.85
N SER A 207 10.64 17.52 -18.07
CA SER A 207 9.59 17.85 -17.12
C SER A 207 8.28 17.89 -17.89
N LEU A 208 7.19 17.50 -17.23
CA LEU A 208 5.85 17.65 -17.77
C LEU A 208 5.58 19.12 -18.15
N ASP A 209 5.14 19.37 -19.37
CA ASP A 209 4.52 20.65 -19.72
C ASP A 209 3.05 20.64 -19.28
N ALA A 210 2.82 21.06 -18.05
CA ALA A 210 1.48 21.09 -17.48
C ALA A 210 0.50 22.02 -18.23
N THR A 211 0.96 22.91 -19.12
CA THR A 211 0.07 23.82 -19.87
C THR A 211 -0.62 23.13 -21.05
N SER A 212 -0.21 21.91 -21.40
CA SER A 212 -0.65 21.24 -22.63
C SER A 212 -0.89 19.73 -22.46
N VAL A 213 -1.37 19.28 -21.31
CA VAL A 213 -1.62 17.86 -21.00
C VAL A 213 -2.70 17.28 -21.91
N ASP A 214 -2.42 16.19 -22.62
CA ASP A 214 -3.30 15.64 -23.67
C ASP A 214 -3.55 14.11 -23.62
N GLU A 215 -2.84 13.36 -22.78
CA GLU A 215 -3.09 11.92 -22.54
C GLU A 215 -2.86 11.59 -21.07
N MET A 216 -3.61 10.62 -20.54
CA MET A 216 -3.51 10.13 -19.18
C MET A 216 -3.56 8.60 -19.13
N ASP A 217 -2.67 8.00 -18.34
CA ASP A 217 -2.57 6.55 -18.20
C ASP A 217 -2.54 6.12 -16.73
N VAL A 218 -3.13 4.96 -16.43
CA VAL A 218 -2.93 4.26 -15.16
C VAL A 218 -2.18 2.95 -15.42
N TYR A 219 -1.02 2.78 -14.80
CA TYR A 219 -0.15 1.60 -15.00
C TYR A 219 -0.01 0.75 -13.73
N VAL A 220 -0.03 -0.56 -13.94
CA VAL A 220 0.50 -1.56 -13.01
C VAL A 220 1.76 -2.18 -13.63
N LEU A 221 2.86 -2.11 -12.90
CA LEU A 221 4.19 -2.52 -13.34
C LEU A 221 4.76 -3.55 -12.36
N PHE A 222 5.38 -4.61 -12.88
CA PHE A 222 6.28 -5.55 -12.20
C PHE A 222 5.78 -6.20 -10.89
N GLN A 223 4.47 -6.14 -10.62
CA GLN A 223 3.84 -6.73 -9.44
C GLN A 223 3.15 -8.02 -9.86
N GLU A 224 3.90 -9.12 -9.90
CA GLU A 224 3.46 -10.42 -10.43
C GLU A 224 2.16 -10.93 -9.78
N GLY A 225 1.28 -11.48 -10.63
CA GLY A 225 0.04 -12.12 -10.21
C GLY A 225 -1.22 -11.29 -10.48
N PRO A 226 -2.38 -11.71 -9.94
CA PRO A 226 -3.64 -11.05 -10.19
C PRO A 226 -3.68 -9.67 -9.52
N PHE A 227 -4.28 -8.71 -10.21
CA PHE A 227 -4.54 -7.39 -9.68
C PHE A 227 -5.95 -6.92 -10.05
N GLU A 228 -6.47 -6.01 -9.23
CA GLU A 228 -7.64 -5.20 -9.50
C GLU A 228 -7.44 -3.86 -8.80
N VAL A 229 -7.85 -2.77 -9.43
CA VAL A 229 -8.00 -1.45 -8.82
C VAL A 229 -9.34 -0.88 -9.26
N ARG A 230 -10.00 -0.20 -8.33
CA ARG A 230 -11.30 0.42 -8.53
C ARG A 230 -11.14 1.92 -8.29
N ILE A 231 -11.27 2.71 -9.35
CA ILE A 231 -11.05 4.17 -9.34
C ILE A 231 -12.40 4.86 -9.52
N ARG A 232 -12.71 5.79 -8.63
CA ARG A 232 -13.96 6.57 -8.68
C ARG A 232 -13.82 7.83 -9.48
N SER A 233 -12.74 8.59 -9.28
CA SER A 233 -12.50 9.83 -10.01
C SER A 233 -11.02 10.18 -10.09
N ILE A 234 -10.69 10.96 -11.11
CA ILE A 234 -9.40 11.64 -11.24
C ILE A 234 -9.69 13.12 -11.49
N ALA A 235 -9.17 13.99 -10.64
CA ALA A 235 -9.42 15.43 -10.72
C ALA A 235 -8.17 16.24 -10.39
N ALA A 236 -7.94 17.34 -11.10
CA ALA A 236 -6.96 18.34 -10.71
C ALA A 236 -7.55 19.28 -9.65
N VAL A 237 -6.77 19.61 -8.62
CA VAL A 237 -7.20 20.43 -7.48
C VAL A 237 -6.27 21.63 -7.29
N GLU A 238 -6.83 22.82 -7.06
CA GLU A 238 -6.05 24.06 -6.94
C GLU A 238 -5.17 24.07 -5.68
N ASP A 239 -5.65 23.45 -4.61
CA ASP A 239 -4.95 23.32 -3.33
C ASP A 239 -4.80 21.85 -2.92
N ALA A 240 -3.72 21.55 -2.19
CA ALA A 240 -3.57 20.24 -1.58
C ALA A 240 -4.72 19.98 -0.58
N PRO A 241 -5.37 18.80 -0.63
CA PRO A 241 -6.44 18.47 0.30
C PRO A 241 -5.94 18.51 1.75
N PRO A 242 -6.80 18.85 2.73
CA PRO A 242 -6.41 18.86 4.12
C PRO A 242 -5.95 17.46 4.56
N PRO A 243 -4.95 17.32 5.45
CA PRO A 243 -4.44 16.00 5.84
C PRO A 243 -5.52 15.03 6.32
N SER A 244 -6.57 15.52 6.97
CA SER A 244 -7.68 14.67 7.42
C SER A 244 -8.43 13.95 6.30
N SER A 245 -8.47 14.48 5.08
CA SER A 245 -9.13 13.83 3.93
C SER A 245 -8.23 12.83 3.19
N LEU A 246 -6.93 12.81 3.50
CA LEU A 246 -5.95 11.90 2.90
C LEU A 246 -5.48 10.82 3.89
N ALA A 247 -6.03 10.81 5.11
CA ALA A 247 -5.67 9.84 6.13
C ALA A 247 -5.97 8.41 5.65
N SER A 248 -5.03 7.49 5.87
CA SER A 248 -5.25 6.08 5.55
C SER A 248 -6.39 5.50 6.39
N PRO A 249 -7.28 4.69 5.79
CA PRO A 249 -8.33 3.99 6.54
C PRO A 249 -7.79 3.07 7.63
N ALA A 250 -8.64 2.75 8.60
CA ALA A 250 -8.26 1.87 9.70
C ALA A 250 -8.10 0.42 9.22
N VAL A 251 -6.99 -0.21 9.61
CA VAL A 251 -6.67 -1.60 9.25
C VAL A 251 -6.64 -2.48 10.51
N PRO A 252 -7.27 -3.67 10.52
CA PRO A 252 -7.39 -4.51 11.70
C PRO A 252 -6.12 -5.36 11.93
N LEU A 253 -4.99 -4.70 12.18
CA LEU A 253 -3.71 -5.32 12.52
C LEU A 253 -3.72 -5.72 14.00
N THR A 254 -4.06 -6.97 14.28
CA THR A 254 -4.35 -7.48 15.62
C THR A 254 -3.22 -8.29 16.23
N SER A 255 -2.11 -8.47 15.52
CA SER A 255 -1.00 -9.30 15.99
C SER A 255 0.33 -8.87 15.37
N ALA A 256 1.42 -9.32 16.00
CA ALA A 256 2.77 -9.18 15.43
C ALA A 256 2.89 -9.87 14.06
N GLU A 257 2.18 -10.98 13.87
CA GLU A 257 2.14 -11.71 12.60
C GLU A 257 1.41 -10.93 11.49
N ASP A 258 0.35 -10.19 11.83
CA ASP A 258 -0.35 -9.33 10.87
C ASP A 258 0.60 -8.23 10.35
N VAL A 259 1.29 -7.55 11.26
CA VAL A 259 2.23 -6.47 10.91
C VAL A 259 3.45 -7.01 10.15
N SER A 260 4.09 -8.07 10.63
CA SER A 260 5.23 -8.67 9.94
C SER A 260 4.83 -9.23 8.58
N GLY A 261 3.62 -9.78 8.47
CA GLY A 261 3.02 -10.24 7.23
C GLY A 261 2.83 -9.16 6.18
N LEU A 262 2.23 -8.05 6.60
CA LEU A 262 2.06 -6.87 5.77
C LEU A 262 3.43 -6.40 5.25
N PHE A 263 4.40 -6.23 6.13
CA PHE A 263 5.73 -5.75 5.74
C PHE A 263 6.49 -6.73 4.84
N LEU A 264 6.45 -8.04 5.10
CA LEU A 264 7.09 -9.02 4.22
C LEU A 264 6.45 -9.02 2.82
N SER A 265 5.12 -8.87 2.73
CA SER A 265 4.43 -8.77 1.44
C SER A 265 4.78 -7.48 0.69
N ALA A 266 4.77 -6.34 1.39
CA ALA A 266 5.16 -5.04 0.86
C ALA A 266 6.62 -5.06 0.38
N VAL A 267 7.54 -5.58 1.20
CA VAL A 267 8.97 -5.74 0.89
C VAL A 267 9.18 -6.59 -0.35
N ARG A 268 8.48 -7.73 -0.47
CA ARG A 268 8.58 -8.61 -1.64
C ARG A 268 8.12 -7.89 -2.92
N SER A 269 6.99 -7.19 -2.87
CA SER A 269 6.42 -6.49 -4.01
C SER A 269 7.24 -5.24 -4.38
N GLY A 270 7.44 -4.33 -3.43
CA GLY A 270 8.18 -3.08 -3.62
C GLY A 270 9.69 -3.28 -3.84
N GLY A 271 10.31 -4.28 -3.21
CA GLY A 271 11.73 -4.58 -3.41
C GLY A 271 12.02 -4.98 -4.85
N TYR A 272 11.17 -5.82 -5.46
CA TYR A 272 11.30 -6.17 -6.86
C TYR A 272 11.15 -4.96 -7.79
N LEU A 273 10.19 -4.07 -7.51
CA LEU A 273 10.03 -2.80 -8.23
C LEU A 273 11.28 -1.90 -8.13
N TYR A 274 11.88 -1.82 -6.95
CA TYR A 274 13.12 -1.08 -6.73
C TYR A 274 14.25 -1.62 -7.62
N ASP A 275 14.40 -2.94 -7.69
CA ASP A 275 15.41 -3.61 -8.53
C ASP A 275 15.15 -3.40 -10.04
N GLN A 276 13.89 -3.24 -10.44
CA GLN A 276 13.50 -2.83 -11.80
C GLN A 276 13.65 -1.32 -12.06
N GLY A 277 14.15 -0.55 -11.09
CA GLY A 277 14.38 0.90 -11.21
C GLY A 277 13.13 1.76 -11.00
N TYR A 278 12.04 1.20 -10.44
CA TYR A 278 10.81 1.90 -10.08
C TYR A 278 10.80 2.20 -8.58
N ARG A 279 11.72 3.06 -8.16
CA ARG A 279 11.98 3.36 -6.74
C ARG A 279 10.83 4.12 -6.10
N GLU A 280 10.17 4.97 -6.87
CA GLU A 280 8.96 5.71 -6.51
C GLU A 280 7.75 4.79 -6.21
N LEU A 281 7.57 3.69 -6.98
CA LEU A 281 6.54 2.69 -6.69
C LEU A 281 6.88 1.89 -5.43
N CYS A 282 8.15 1.49 -5.28
CA CYS A 282 8.62 0.86 -4.05
C CYS A 282 8.32 1.73 -2.83
N ALA A 283 8.69 3.01 -2.90
CA ALA A 283 8.43 3.98 -1.85
C ALA A 283 6.93 4.12 -1.56
N SER A 284 6.08 4.19 -2.59
CA SER A 284 4.63 4.29 -2.43
C SER A 284 4.01 3.07 -1.74
N ILE A 285 4.44 1.86 -2.10
CA ILE A 285 3.99 0.61 -1.46
C ILE A 285 4.43 0.59 0.01
N TYR A 286 5.68 0.97 0.29
CA TYR A 286 6.20 0.98 1.65
C TYR A 286 5.50 2.02 2.53
N TRP A 287 5.24 3.20 1.97
CA TRP A 287 4.51 4.27 2.61
C TRP A 287 3.10 3.83 2.98
N SER A 288 2.37 3.20 2.06
CA SER A 288 1.02 2.70 2.33
C SER A 288 1.00 1.61 3.41
N ALA A 289 2.01 0.73 3.44
CA ALA A 289 2.11 -0.30 4.47
C ALA A 289 2.40 0.29 5.86
N LEU A 290 3.33 1.24 5.97
CA LEU A 290 3.62 1.95 7.22
C LEU A 290 2.41 2.79 7.68
N SER A 291 1.72 3.44 6.74
CA SER A 291 0.51 4.21 7.03
C SER A 291 -0.63 3.32 7.55
N SER A 292 -0.74 2.09 7.05
CA SER A 292 -1.68 1.09 7.58
C SER A 292 -1.38 0.72 9.04
N VAL A 293 -0.08 0.65 9.41
CA VAL A 293 0.31 0.45 10.82
C VAL A 293 -0.05 1.66 11.66
N VAL A 294 0.23 2.88 11.20
CA VAL A 294 -0.14 4.11 11.93
C VAL A 294 -1.66 4.25 12.11
N ALA A 295 -2.44 3.89 11.09
CA ALA A 295 -3.89 3.92 11.07
C ALA A 295 -4.54 2.73 11.79
N SER A 296 -3.77 1.69 12.12
CA SER A 296 -4.27 0.55 12.88
C SER A 296 -4.79 1.00 14.25
N ARG A 297 -5.89 0.37 14.67
CA ARG A 297 -6.52 0.59 15.96
C ARG A 297 -6.31 -0.63 16.83
N ASP A 298 -6.00 -0.41 18.10
CA ASP A 298 -6.04 -1.48 19.09
C ASP A 298 -7.48 -2.00 19.16
N GLY A 299 -7.64 -3.31 18.93
CA GLY A 299 -8.90 -3.97 19.21
C GLY A 299 -9.10 -4.09 20.72
N ASP A 300 -10.35 -4.06 21.18
CA ASP A 300 -10.67 -4.36 22.57
C ASP A 300 -10.14 -5.76 22.94
N GLY A 301 -9.15 -5.82 23.84
CA GLY A 301 -8.63 -7.09 24.39
C GLY A 301 -7.48 -7.76 23.63
N VAL A 302 -6.70 -7.00 22.85
CA VAL A 302 -5.52 -7.54 22.15
C VAL A 302 -4.25 -7.27 22.97
N ASP A 303 -3.44 -8.31 23.24
CA ASP A 303 -2.15 -8.23 23.95
C ASP A 303 -1.00 -7.62 23.09
N PHE A 304 -1.33 -7.17 21.86
CA PHE A 304 -0.40 -6.59 20.92
C PHE A 304 -0.28 -5.08 21.18
N ASP A 305 0.89 -4.65 21.65
CA ASP A 305 1.21 -3.23 21.82
C ASP A 305 1.47 -2.57 20.45
N SER A 306 0.39 -2.23 19.73
CA SER A 306 0.49 -1.52 18.45
C SER A 306 1.16 -0.16 18.62
N SER A 307 1.10 0.43 19.82
CA SER A 307 1.69 1.74 20.09
C SER A 307 3.19 1.73 19.82
N ALA A 308 3.94 0.71 20.25
CA ALA A 308 5.38 0.63 19.97
C ALA A 308 5.69 0.64 18.46
N ALA A 309 5.00 -0.20 17.68
CA ALA A 309 5.16 -0.28 16.23
C ALA A 309 4.74 1.02 15.52
N ARG A 310 3.61 1.61 15.94
CA ARG A 310 3.11 2.89 15.41
C ARG A 310 4.13 3.99 15.56
N ARG A 311 4.79 4.09 16.72
CA ARG A 311 5.80 5.13 16.98
C ARG A 311 7.03 5.03 16.09
N VAL A 312 7.52 3.80 15.89
CA VAL A 312 8.63 3.55 14.96
C VAL A 312 8.19 3.87 13.52
N ALA A 313 6.98 3.47 13.13
CA ALA A 313 6.41 3.79 11.82
C ALA A 313 6.28 5.32 11.60
N CYS A 314 5.77 6.05 12.59
CA CYS A 314 5.68 7.51 12.57
C CYS A 314 7.04 8.18 12.34
N ALA A 315 8.07 7.76 13.08
CA ALA A 315 9.43 8.28 12.92
C ALA A 315 10.01 7.96 11.53
N GLY A 316 9.71 6.78 10.99
CA GLY A 316 10.09 6.41 9.63
C GLY A 316 9.42 7.26 8.55
N LEU A 317 8.11 7.53 8.69
CA LEU A 317 7.37 8.40 7.76
C LEU A 317 7.87 9.85 7.83
N ASP A 318 8.11 10.40 9.02
CA ASP A 318 8.74 11.74 9.18
C ASP A 318 10.12 11.81 8.53
N ARG A 319 10.96 10.79 8.72
CA ARG A 319 12.27 10.71 8.06
C ARG A 319 12.12 10.71 6.53
N THR A 320 11.16 9.96 6.02
CA THR A 320 10.89 9.79 4.59
C THR A 320 10.49 11.11 3.94
N LEU A 321 9.69 11.93 4.62
CA LEU A 321 9.32 13.27 4.12
C LEU A 321 10.52 14.21 3.98
N ARG A 322 11.56 14.05 4.82
CA ARG A 322 12.81 14.82 4.71
C ARG A 322 13.69 14.35 3.56
N GLU A 323 13.52 13.11 3.12
CA GLU A 323 14.26 12.48 2.02
C GLU A 323 13.47 12.50 0.70
N ARG A 324 12.39 13.29 0.63
CA ARG A 324 11.39 13.16 -0.44
C ARG A 324 11.88 13.43 -1.85
N GLU A 325 12.99 14.16 -1.96
CA GLU A 325 13.65 14.48 -3.23
C GLU A 325 14.39 13.29 -3.81
N ASN A 326 14.60 12.22 -3.03
CA ASN A 326 15.28 11.01 -3.47
C ASN A 326 14.46 9.77 -3.11
N ALA A 327 13.68 9.27 -4.08
CA ALA A 327 12.88 8.06 -3.93
C ALA A 327 13.69 6.84 -3.47
N ALA A 328 14.98 6.75 -3.82
CA ALA A 328 15.84 5.67 -3.35
C ALA A 328 16.11 5.75 -1.85
N SER A 329 16.52 6.93 -1.36
CA SER A 329 16.76 7.20 0.07
C SER A 329 15.49 7.00 0.88
N ALA A 330 14.35 7.48 0.36
CA ALA A 330 13.05 7.27 0.96
C ALA A 330 12.67 5.79 1.10
N ALA A 331 12.81 5.01 0.03
CA ALA A 331 12.53 3.57 0.05
C ALA A 331 13.39 2.83 1.09
N TRP A 332 14.68 3.15 1.19
CA TRP A 332 15.58 2.58 2.21
C TRP A 332 15.22 3.01 3.63
N ALA A 333 14.88 4.29 3.85
CA ALA A 333 14.44 4.76 5.16
C ALA A 333 13.20 4.00 5.65
N MET A 334 12.21 3.80 4.77
CA MET A 334 11.03 3.01 5.09
C MET A 334 11.36 1.53 5.27
N ARG A 335 12.27 0.97 4.46
CA ARG A 335 12.71 -0.42 4.62
C ARG A 335 13.32 -0.68 6.00
N HIS A 336 14.27 0.15 6.40
CA HIS A 336 14.89 0.06 7.73
C HIS A 336 13.86 0.23 8.85
N THR A 337 12.85 1.08 8.64
CA THR A 337 11.74 1.25 9.59
C THR A 337 10.94 -0.05 9.73
N MET A 338 10.59 -0.71 8.63
CA MET A 338 9.88 -1.99 8.65
C MET A 338 10.70 -3.08 9.34
N ASP A 339 11.97 -3.22 8.98
CA ASP A 339 12.88 -4.21 9.57
C ASP A 339 13.04 -3.98 11.08
N ALA A 340 13.14 -2.71 11.52
CA ALA A 340 13.20 -2.36 12.93
C ALA A 340 11.92 -2.70 13.70
N ILE A 341 10.75 -2.46 13.11
CA ILE A 341 9.48 -2.87 13.71
C ILE A 341 9.42 -4.39 13.83
N VAL A 342 9.77 -5.13 12.78
CA VAL A 342 9.77 -6.61 12.83
C VAL A 342 10.69 -7.11 13.95
N ALA A 343 11.92 -6.58 14.06
CA ALA A 343 12.83 -6.95 15.15
C ALA A 343 12.22 -6.65 16.54
N ASP A 344 11.65 -5.46 16.75
CA ASP A 344 11.00 -5.06 18.00
C ASP A 344 9.79 -5.94 18.38
N LEU A 345 9.10 -6.49 17.39
CA LEU A 345 7.94 -7.37 17.58
C LEU A 345 8.35 -8.76 18.06
N TYR A 346 9.55 -9.22 17.70
CA TYR A 346 10.09 -10.53 18.08
C TYR A 346 11.17 -10.46 19.16
N ASP A 347 11.37 -9.29 19.79
CA ASP A 347 12.40 -9.05 20.81
C ASP A 347 13.82 -9.36 20.30
N GLU A 348 14.06 -9.08 19.01
CA GLU A 348 15.35 -9.25 18.35
C GLU A 348 16.15 -7.93 18.32
N GLU A 349 17.48 -8.05 18.27
CA GLU A 349 18.34 -6.87 18.08
C GLU A 349 18.17 -6.34 16.64
N ARG A 350 17.95 -5.03 16.49
CA ARG A 350 17.88 -4.39 15.18
C ARG A 350 19.26 -4.47 14.51
N SER A 351 19.37 -5.22 13.40
CA SER A 351 20.63 -5.40 12.66
C SER A 351 21.23 -4.07 12.18
N ASP A 352 20.36 -3.13 11.79
CA ASP A 352 20.72 -1.84 11.22
C ASP A 352 19.91 -0.74 11.91
N ALA A 353 20.10 -0.59 13.22
CA ALA A 353 19.42 0.42 14.01
C ALA A 353 19.79 1.82 13.52
N ALA A 354 19.00 2.33 12.57
CA ALA A 354 19.16 3.68 12.09
C ALA A 354 18.98 4.66 13.25
N SER A 355 19.93 5.58 13.42
CA SER A 355 20.02 6.47 14.58
C SER A 355 18.81 7.41 14.74
N TRP A 356 18.01 7.56 13.69
CA TRP A 356 16.77 8.36 13.70
C TRP A 356 15.54 7.61 14.20
N LEU A 357 15.61 6.28 14.36
CA LEU A 357 14.50 5.50 14.87
C LEU A 357 14.50 5.51 16.41
N PRO A 358 13.32 5.62 17.06
CA PRO A 358 13.24 5.55 18.51
C PRO A 358 13.71 4.17 18.99
N LEU A 359 14.37 4.11 20.15
CA LEU A 359 14.81 2.86 20.75
C LEU A 359 13.59 1.99 21.14
N PRO A 360 13.72 0.65 21.11
CA PRO A 360 12.67 -0.23 21.61
C PRO A 360 12.37 0.08 23.07
N LEU A 361 11.09 0.06 23.45
CA LEU A 361 10.75 0.21 24.87
C LEU A 361 11.24 -1.01 25.65
N PRO A 362 11.81 -0.82 26.85
CA PRO A 362 12.03 -1.93 27.75
C PRO A 362 10.73 -2.68 28.00
N LEU A 363 10.76 -4.03 28.01
CA LEU A 363 9.60 -4.87 28.31
C LEU A 363 8.86 -4.45 29.60
N ALA A 364 9.60 -3.96 30.60
CA ALA A 364 9.05 -3.45 31.86
C ALA A 364 8.22 -2.15 31.71
N ALA A 365 8.47 -1.34 30.67
CA ALA A 365 7.72 -0.12 30.40
C ALA A 365 6.44 -0.40 29.59
N ARG A 366 6.37 -1.52 28.85
CA ARG A 366 5.20 -1.91 28.04
C ARG A 366 3.95 -2.17 28.88
N SER A 367 4.08 -2.72 30.08
CA SER A 367 2.93 -3.09 30.94
C SER A 367 2.38 -1.94 31.81
N SER A 368 3.00 -0.77 31.83
CA SER A 368 2.64 0.35 32.72
C SER A 368 2.18 1.62 31.99
N SER A 369 1.94 1.53 30.67
CA SER A 369 1.92 2.68 29.75
C SER A 369 0.58 3.43 29.59
N LEU A 370 -0.23 3.57 30.64
CA LEU A 370 -1.40 4.48 30.56
C LEU A 370 -0.99 5.96 30.43
N THR A 371 0.20 6.33 30.89
CA THR A 371 0.70 7.71 30.79
C THR A 371 1.41 8.00 29.47
N ALA A 372 2.14 7.04 28.90
CA ALA A 372 2.81 7.26 27.62
C ALA A 372 1.79 7.28 26.47
N GLU A 373 0.69 6.54 26.55
CA GLU A 373 -0.43 6.65 25.59
C GLU A 373 -1.02 8.05 25.55
N LYS A 374 -1.08 8.76 26.69
CA LYS A 374 -1.64 10.11 26.74
C LYS A 374 -0.73 11.17 26.13
N GLU A 375 0.58 11.04 26.34
CA GLU A 375 1.59 11.90 25.72
C GLU A 375 1.67 11.65 24.21
N TRP A 376 1.57 10.38 23.80
CA TRP A 376 1.47 9.98 22.39
C TRP A 376 0.12 10.27 21.75
N ALA A 377 -0.98 10.44 22.47
CA ALA A 377 -2.25 10.83 21.87
C ALA A 377 -2.21 12.27 21.36
N GLU A 378 -1.44 13.15 22.02
CA GLU A 378 -1.22 14.53 21.56
C GLU A 378 -0.24 14.60 20.38
N GLU A 379 0.80 13.76 20.37
CA GLU A 379 1.73 13.62 19.21
C GLU A 379 1.16 12.76 18.07
N GLY A 380 0.22 11.86 18.37
CA GLY A 380 -0.38 10.90 17.45
C GLY A 380 -1.25 11.58 16.40
N GLY A 381 -1.88 12.70 16.75
CA GLY A 381 -2.54 13.58 15.78
C GLY A 381 -1.58 14.11 14.72
N ALA A 382 -0.33 14.43 15.09
CA ALA A 382 0.69 14.84 14.13
C ALA A 382 1.13 13.66 13.25
N CYS A 383 1.24 12.46 13.80
CA CYS A 383 1.61 11.28 13.01
C CYS A 383 0.52 10.84 12.01
N VAL A 384 -0.77 10.89 12.37
CA VAL A 384 -1.86 10.61 11.43
C VAL A 384 -1.82 11.61 10.27
N ALA A 385 -1.51 12.87 10.53
CA ALA A 385 -1.31 13.86 9.47
C ALA A 385 -0.10 13.57 8.57
N LEU A 386 0.89 12.78 9.01
CA LEU A 386 1.97 12.32 8.14
C LEU A 386 1.45 11.31 7.12
N THR A 387 0.57 10.38 7.49
CA THR A 387 0.02 9.36 6.57
C THR A 387 -0.75 9.95 5.38
N ALA A 388 -1.20 11.19 5.57
CA ALA A 388 -1.94 11.98 4.61
C ALA A 388 -1.07 12.72 3.60
N MET A 389 0.26 12.72 3.77
CA MET A 389 1.16 13.31 2.80
C MET A 389 1.40 12.35 1.64
N PRO A 390 1.60 12.86 0.41
CA PRO A 390 1.97 12.04 -0.73
C PRO A 390 3.29 11.30 -0.45
N PRO A 391 3.44 10.05 -0.92
CA PRO A 391 4.71 9.37 -0.85
C PRO A 391 5.76 10.16 -1.66
N PRO A 392 7.04 10.03 -1.30
CA PRO A 392 8.11 10.71 -2.01
C PRO A 392 8.31 10.14 -3.42
N GLY A 393 8.39 11.05 -4.38
CA GLY A 393 8.50 10.73 -5.81
C GLY A 393 8.63 11.98 -6.68
N GLY A 394 9.28 13.02 -6.17
CA GLY A 394 9.49 14.27 -6.89
C GLY A 394 10.90 14.79 -6.65
N SER A 395 11.78 14.60 -7.62
CA SER A 395 13.05 15.31 -7.71
C SER A 395 12.76 16.78 -8.00
N ILE A 396 12.88 17.63 -6.98
CA ILE A 396 13.17 19.03 -7.24
C ILE A 396 14.57 19.00 -7.85
N LEU A 397 14.68 19.30 -9.13
CA LEU A 397 15.95 19.64 -9.79
C LEU A 397 16.51 20.90 -9.08
N ALA A 398 17.07 20.72 -7.89
CA ALA A 398 18.09 21.59 -7.38
C ALA A 398 19.20 21.50 -8.41
N LYS A 399 19.42 22.61 -9.11
CA LYS A 399 20.52 22.83 -10.04
C LYS A 399 21.84 22.77 -9.27
N ALA A 400 22.20 21.58 -8.78
CA ALA A 400 23.45 21.30 -8.12
C ALA A 400 24.49 21.19 -9.23
N SER A 401 25.29 22.23 -9.35
CA SER A 401 26.49 22.24 -10.16
C SER A 401 27.41 21.09 -9.76
N GLY A 402 27.50 20.08 -10.63
CA GLY A 402 28.64 19.20 -10.78
C GLY A 402 29.17 18.54 -9.51
N GLU A 403 28.54 17.45 -9.08
CA GLU A 403 29.27 16.38 -8.41
C GLU A 403 29.03 15.06 -9.15
N ASN A 404 30.16 14.43 -9.47
CA ASN A 404 30.29 13.25 -10.30
C ASN A 404 29.74 12.06 -9.51
N GLU A 405 28.53 11.60 -9.81
CA GLU A 405 28.04 10.32 -9.30
C GLU A 405 29.03 9.23 -9.69
N THR A 406 29.72 8.69 -8.69
CA THR A 406 30.65 7.59 -8.86
C THR A 406 29.88 6.38 -9.36
N ASN A 407 30.10 6.10 -10.65
CA ASN A 407 29.78 4.88 -11.34
C ASN A 407 30.23 3.67 -10.50
N TRP A 408 29.29 2.95 -9.88
CA TRP A 408 29.54 1.68 -9.21
C TRP A 408 29.69 0.59 -10.29
N ASN A 409 30.78 0.66 -11.04
CA ASN A 409 31.21 -0.40 -11.94
C ASN A 409 32.03 -1.42 -11.13
N GLY A 410 31.39 -2.53 -10.78
CA GLY A 410 32.11 -3.75 -10.45
C GLY A 410 32.93 -4.21 -11.65
N GLU A 411 34.23 -3.99 -11.58
CA GLU A 411 35.24 -4.35 -12.57
C GLU A 411 35.39 -5.87 -12.65
N ALA A 412 34.76 -6.49 -13.66
CA ALA A 412 35.14 -7.81 -14.15
C ALA A 412 36.06 -7.61 -15.36
N THR A 413 37.35 -7.87 -15.16
CA THR A 413 38.36 -7.86 -16.21
C THR A 413 38.11 -9.01 -17.20
N ALA A 414 38.00 -8.68 -18.49
CA ALA A 414 38.02 -9.66 -19.57
C ALA A 414 38.85 -9.11 -20.74
N GLU A 415 40.13 -9.47 -20.76
CA GLU A 415 40.91 -9.54 -22.00
C GLU A 415 40.51 -10.80 -22.77
N GLY A 416 40.43 -10.69 -24.10
CA GLY A 416 40.56 -11.85 -24.99
C GLY A 416 39.33 -12.19 -25.82
N ALA A 417 39.22 -11.57 -27.00
CA ALA A 417 38.34 -11.99 -28.08
C ALA A 417 38.87 -13.25 -28.77
N VAL A 418 38.13 -14.37 -28.74
CA VAL A 418 38.06 -15.39 -29.83
C VAL A 418 36.69 -16.05 -29.78
N GLY A 419 36.06 -16.18 -30.95
CA GLY A 419 34.67 -16.61 -31.13
C GLY A 419 34.32 -18.02 -30.67
N GLY A 420 33.06 -18.19 -30.29
CA GLY A 420 32.46 -19.48 -29.98
C GLY A 420 30.94 -19.35 -29.83
N LYS A 421 30.21 -19.93 -30.77
CA LYS A 421 28.76 -20.15 -30.76
C LYS A 421 28.40 -21.01 -29.54
N LYS A 422 27.48 -20.58 -28.66
CA LYS A 422 26.85 -21.47 -27.65
C LYS A 422 25.55 -20.90 -27.07
N ASP A 423 24.49 -21.68 -27.29
CA ASP A 423 23.34 -22.02 -26.45
C ASP A 423 23.00 -21.12 -25.25
N SER A 424 21.79 -20.56 -25.32
CA SER A 424 21.09 -19.88 -24.24
C SER A 424 20.67 -20.85 -23.14
N SER A 425 21.41 -20.86 -22.03
CA SER A 425 20.92 -21.33 -20.73
C SER A 425 20.70 -20.13 -19.83
N SER A 426 19.45 -19.95 -19.41
CA SER A 426 18.96 -18.95 -18.46
C SER A 426 19.69 -19.06 -17.13
N VAL A 427 20.41 -18.01 -16.76
CA VAL A 427 20.93 -17.81 -15.40
C VAL A 427 20.02 -16.78 -14.74
N GLU A 428 19.19 -17.22 -13.79
CA GLU A 428 18.50 -16.33 -12.85
C GLU A 428 19.53 -15.65 -11.94
N PRO A 429 19.54 -14.31 -11.80
CA PRO A 429 20.18 -13.66 -10.69
C PRO A 429 19.14 -13.42 -9.60
N SER A 430 19.00 -14.38 -8.67
CA SER A 430 18.33 -14.17 -7.39
C SER A 430 19.37 -13.70 -6.38
N ALA A 431 19.28 -12.45 -5.94
CA ALA A 431 19.74 -12.10 -4.60
C ALA A 431 18.79 -12.83 -3.63
N ARG A 432 19.23 -13.98 -3.12
CA ARG A 432 18.51 -14.68 -2.06
C ARG A 432 18.52 -13.80 -0.81
N TYR A 433 17.40 -13.12 -0.57
CA TYR A 433 17.02 -12.71 0.77
C TYR A 433 16.68 -13.99 1.54
N GLU A 434 17.56 -14.39 2.46
CA GLU A 434 17.16 -15.32 3.52
C GLU A 434 16.40 -14.49 4.56
N PRO A 435 15.11 -14.76 4.81
CA PRO A 435 14.40 -14.06 5.87
C PRO A 435 15.13 -14.29 7.19
N ILE A 436 15.28 -13.23 7.98
CA ILE A 436 15.62 -13.31 9.40
C ILE A 436 14.40 -13.92 10.11
N VAL A 437 14.25 -15.23 9.96
CA VAL A 437 13.43 -16.06 10.83
C VAL A 437 14.36 -17.18 11.23
N SER A 438 15.06 -16.99 12.35
CA SER A 438 15.81 -18.07 13.00
C SER A 438 14.84 -19.22 13.25
N LYS A 439 14.97 -20.31 12.49
CA LYS A 439 14.13 -21.52 12.62
C LYS A 439 14.36 -22.29 13.93
N ASP A 440 15.26 -21.85 14.79
CA ASP A 440 15.63 -22.59 16.00
C ASP A 440 15.43 -21.73 17.25
N LYS A 441 14.23 -21.83 17.84
CA LYS A 441 13.96 -21.89 19.29
C LYS A 441 12.50 -21.54 19.58
N MET A 442 11.62 -22.52 19.43
CA MET A 442 10.33 -22.50 20.13
C MET A 442 10.19 -23.81 20.93
N LEU A 443 10.74 -23.75 22.14
CA LEU A 443 10.36 -24.44 23.39
C LEU A 443 9.85 -25.89 23.28
N ASP A 444 10.72 -26.86 23.57
CA ASP A 444 10.32 -28.08 24.28
C ASP A 444 10.44 -27.83 25.79
N SER A 445 9.29 -27.68 26.44
CA SER A 445 9.19 -27.76 27.89
C SER A 445 7.92 -28.51 28.26
N SER A 446 7.99 -29.84 28.24
CA SER A 446 7.16 -30.65 29.12
C SER A 446 7.92 -31.88 29.62
N ALA A 447 8.28 -31.84 30.90
CA ALA A 447 8.68 -33.03 31.65
C ALA A 447 7.47 -33.61 32.38
N ALA A 448 7.41 -34.95 32.35
CA ALA A 448 6.65 -35.87 33.21
C ALA A 448 5.14 -36.07 32.91
N SER A 449 4.81 -37.23 32.33
CA SER A 449 4.16 -38.31 33.09
C SER A 449 4.21 -39.64 32.33
N ARG A 450 4.63 -40.69 33.05
CA ARG A 450 4.60 -42.09 32.62
C ARG A 450 3.15 -42.58 32.65
N THR A 451 2.68 -43.28 31.61
CA THR A 451 1.88 -44.52 31.75
C THR A 451 1.57 -45.20 30.41
N SER A 452 1.78 -46.52 30.42
CA SER A 452 1.10 -47.61 29.68
C SER A 452 0.93 -47.56 28.16
N ILE A 453 1.64 -48.50 27.52
CA ILE A 453 1.35 -49.12 26.23
C ILE A 453 -0.02 -49.82 26.28
N PRO A 454 -0.81 -49.75 25.19
CA PRO A 454 -1.42 -50.97 24.68
C PRO A 454 -1.18 -51.17 23.18
N THR A 455 -0.75 -52.40 22.89
CA THR A 455 -0.85 -53.12 21.62
C THR A 455 -2.19 -52.91 20.92
N PHE A 456 -2.16 -52.60 19.61
CA PHE A 456 -3.31 -52.76 18.72
C PHE A 456 -2.99 -53.74 17.59
N SER A 457 -3.87 -54.74 17.49
CA SER A 457 -3.86 -55.82 16.51
C SER A 457 -4.24 -55.34 15.12
N ILE A 458 -3.58 -55.94 14.14
CA ILE A 458 -3.91 -55.91 12.72
C ILE A 458 -5.21 -56.71 12.51
N LEU A 459 -6.22 -56.09 11.91
CA LEU A 459 -7.34 -56.80 11.28
C LEU A 459 -7.63 -56.15 9.93
N ALA A 460 -7.20 -56.85 8.88
CA ALA A 460 -7.63 -56.64 7.51
C ALA A 460 -9.04 -57.20 7.34
N THR A 461 -9.94 -56.42 6.75
CA THR A 461 -11.13 -56.96 6.08
C THR A 461 -11.44 -56.18 4.80
N THR A 462 -11.96 -56.94 3.86
CA THR A 462 -12.08 -56.73 2.41
C THR A 462 -13.36 -56.01 2.00
N SER A 463 -13.22 -55.17 0.95
CA SER A 463 -14.10 -54.98 -0.24
C SER A 463 -15.62 -55.16 -0.12
N VAL A 464 -16.39 -54.14 -0.53
CA VAL A 464 -17.52 -54.26 -1.48
C VAL A 464 -17.69 -52.96 -2.26
N SER A 465 -17.60 -53.03 -3.59
CA SER A 465 -18.07 -52.01 -4.54
C SER A 465 -19.59 -52.02 -4.65
N LEU A 466 -20.23 -50.85 -4.67
CA LEU A 466 -21.60 -50.72 -5.14
C LEU A 466 -21.70 -49.55 -6.14
N THR A 467 -21.87 -49.91 -7.40
CA THR A 467 -22.25 -49.04 -8.50
C THR A 467 -23.77 -48.88 -8.48
N VAL A 468 -24.29 -47.65 -8.38
CA VAL A 468 -25.69 -47.36 -8.70
C VAL A 468 -25.71 -46.19 -9.68
N ALA A 469 -26.04 -46.50 -10.92
CA ALA A 469 -26.52 -45.55 -11.91
C ALA A 469 -28.03 -45.46 -11.79
N LEU A 470 -28.60 -44.24 -11.79
CA LEU A 470 -30.00 -44.01 -12.13
C LEU A 470 -30.15 -42.69 -12.90
N ILE A 471 -30.70 -42.85 -14.09
CA ILE A 471 -31.13 -41.86 -15.07
C ILE A 471 -32.58 -41.48 -14.77
N SER A 472 -32.95 -40.20 -14.86
CA SER A 472 -34.21 -39.62 -15.42
C SER A 472 -34.29 -38.13 -15.02
N ALA A 473 -34.23 -37.16 -15.95
CA ALA A 473 -35.28 -36.71 -16.88
C ALA A 473 -36.46 -36.01 -16.18
N GLY A 474 -36.71 -34.73 -16.49
CA GLY A 474 -37.98 -34.07 -16.18
C GLY A 474 -37.91 -32.55 -16.14
N LEU A 475 -38.54 -31.90 -17.13
CA LEU A 475 -38.71 -30.46 -17.31
C LEU A 475 -39.58 -29.80 -16.21
N CYS A 476 -39.19 -28.58 -15.81
CA CYS A 476 -39.95 -27.34 -15.89
C CYS A 476 -38.99 -26.15 -15.76
#